data_AF-A0A967GMX6-F1
#
_entry.id   AF-A0A967GMX6-F1
#
_cell.length_a   1.000
_cell.length_b   1.000
_cell.length_c   1.000
_cell.angle_alpha   90.00
_cell.angle_beta   90.00
_cell.angle_gamma   90.00
#
_symmetry.space_group_name_H-M   'P 1'
#
loop_
_entity.id
_entity.type
_entity.pdbx_description
1 polymer ?
#
loop_
_entity_poly.entity_id
_entity_poly.type
_entity_poly.pdbx_seq_one_letter_code
_entity_poly.pdbx_strand_id
1 'polypeptide(L)'
;GTTFTTHTPVPAGFDLFPPDLIKRYLGSYVDQLKISHDELLSMGRANGTKTDQFNMAILAIKGSSHYNGVSKLHGRVTRSMLRDGWPGFLDEEVPVTSITNGVHMRSWIAREIVHLFNRYLGSGWRHDPDDPDSWEGVEHIPNEELWRTHERQKTWLIAFARKRLRQQFIRRGMTSADIESVDGVLNHDVLTIGFARRFATYKRGALLLRDQERFMKLLTNRERPIQLIFAGKAHPKDNGGKELIRQIIHFAQRTDAWNRVLFLEDYDMNVARYLVQGVDVWLNTPRRPMEASGTSGMKVVPNGGLNLSVLDGWWGEAYDPTVGWAIGAGETYDD
;
A
#
# COMPACT_ATOMS: atom_id res chain seq x y z
N GLY A 1 -16.87 -25.88 2.82
CA GLY A 1 -17.22 -24.91 1.76
C GLY A 1 -16.00 -24.11 1.39
N THR A 2 -15.96 -23.57 0.17
CA THR A 2 -14.89 -22.69 -0.33
C THR A 2 -15.22 -21.23 -0.01
N THR A 3 -14.18 -20.40 0.17
CA THR A 3 -14.29 -18.96 0.43
C THR A 3 -13.52 -18.18 -0.63
N PHE A 4 -14.12 -17.09 -1.12
CA PHE A 4 -13.51 -16.18 -2.08
C PHE A 4 -13.23 -14.81 -1.46
N THR A 5 -11.95 -14.44 -1.42
CA THR A 5 -11.51 -13.09 -1.05
C THR A 5 -11.08 -12.34 -2.30
N THR A 6 -11.67 -11.18 -2.57
CA THR A 6 -11.16 -10.28 -3.62
C THR A 6 -10.22 -9.24 -3.04
N HIS A 7 -9.12 -8.98 -3.75
CA HIS A 7 -8.13 -7.95 -3.45
C HIS A 7 -8.08 -6.84 -4.52
N THR A 8 -9.03 -6.82 -5.46
CA THR A 8 -9.13 -5.80 -6.52
C THR A 8 -10.47 -5.08 -6.45
N PRO A 9 -10.48 -3.73 -6.45
CA PRO A 9 -11.70 -2.94 -6.51
C PRO A 9 -12.20 -2.74 -7.95
N VAL A 10 -11.56 -3.33 -8.95
CA VAL A 10 -11.91 -3.18 -10.37
C VAL A 10 -12.08 -4.53 -11.07
N PRO A 11 -13.11 -4.69 -11.95
CA PRO A 11 -13.32 -5.91 -12.72
C PRO A 11 -12.16 -6.29 -13.64
N ALA A 12 -11.43 -5.29 -14.16
CA ALA A 12 -10.26 -5.49 -15.03
C ALA A 12 -9.07 -6.18 -14.33
N GLY A 13 -9.15 -6.38 -13.00
CA GLY A 13 -8.14 -7.11 -12.24
C GLY A 13 -8.30 -8.64 -12.28
N PHE A 14 -9.34 -9.16 -12.95
CA PHE A 14 -9.59 -10.59 -13.05
C PHE A 14 -8.93 -11.22 -14.29
N ASP A 15 -8.34 -12.40 -14.11
CA ASP A 15 -7.71 -13.13 -15.21
C ASP A 15 -8.76 -13.68 -16.18
N LEU A 16 -8.59 -13.34 -17.45
CA LEU A 16 -9.43 -13.79 -18.56
C LEU A 16 -8.63 -14.70 -19.49
N PHE A 17 -9.19 -15.88 -19.79
CA PHE A 17 -8.52 -16.90 -20.61
C PHE A 17 -9.36 -17.31 -21.82
N PRO A 18 -8.75 -17.51 -23.00
CA PRO A 18 -9.46 -18.07 -24.15
C PRO A 18 -10.04 -19.47 -23.84
N PRO A 19 -11.23 -19.80 -24.35
CA PRO A 19 -11.87 -21.10 -24.09
C PRO A 19 -11.01 -22.31 -24.46
N ASP A 20 -10.25 -22.24 -25.55
CA ASP A 20 -9.36 -23.33 -25.98
C ASP A 20 -8.24 -23.60 -24.99
N LEU A 21 -7.76 -22.55 -24.31
CA LEU A 21 -6.76 -22.68 -23.25
C LEU A 21 -7.35 -23.42 -22.04
N ILE A 22 -8.58 -23.08 -21.67
CA ILE A 22 -9.31 -23.77 -20.59
C ILE A 22 -9.55 -25.23 -20.94
N LYS A 23 -10.03 -25.53 -22.15
CA LYS A 23 -10.22 -26.92 -22.61
C LYS A 23 -8.92 -27.70 -22.56
N ARG A 24 -7.81 -27.10 -22.99
CA ARG A 24 -6.49 -27.76 -23.00
C ARG A 24 -5.96 -28.08 -21.61
N TYR A 25 -6.07 -27.16 -20.66
CA TYR A 25 -5.43 -27.31 -19.34
C TYR A 25 -6.37 -27.81 -18.24
N LEU A 26 -7.67 -27.52 -18.33
CA LEU A 26 -8.68 -27.96 -17.37
C LEU A 26 -9.60 -29.06 -17.92
N GLY A 27 -9.42 -29.48 -19.18
CA GLY A 27 -10.26 -30.50 -19.82
C GLY A 27 -10.26 -31.84 -19.09
N SER A 28 -9.17 -32.24 -18.45
CA SER A 28 -9.11 -33.49 -17.68
C SER A 28 -10.06 -33.50 -16.47
N TYR A 29 -10.51 -32.34 -15.98
CA TYR A 29 -11.51 -32.27 -14.91
C TYR A 29 -12.92 -32.58 -15.39
N VAL A 30 -13.21 -32.50 -16.69
CA VAL A 30 -14.52 -32.78 -17.27
C VAL A 30 -14.94 -34.22 -16.96
N ASP A 31 -14.04 -35.18 -17.19
CA ASP A 31 -14.28 -36.60 -16.91
C ASP A 31 -14.39 -36.88 -15.39
N GLN A 32 -13.56 -36.22 -14.59
CA GLN A 32 -13.56 -36.39 -13.12
C GLN A 32 -14.85 -35.87 -12.47
N LEU A 33 -15.33 -34.72 -12.95
CA LEU A 33 -16.52 -34.05 -12.44
C LEU A 33 -17.81 -34.57 -13.11
N LYS A 34 -17.69 -35.41 -14.15
CA LYS A 34 -18.81 -35.93 -14.96
C LYS A 34 -19.70 -34.82 -15.53
N ILE A 35 -19.07 -33.76 -16.00
CA ILE A 35 -19.73 -32.63 -16.68
C ILE A 35 -19.32 -32.60 -18.15
N SER A 36 -19.94 -31.73 -18.95
CA SER A 36 -19.52 -31.41 -20.31
C SER A 36 -18.50 -30.27 -20.34
N HIS A 37 -17.78 -30.12 -21.45
CA HIS A 37 -16.90 -28.96 -21.67
C HIS A 37 -17.67 -27.63 -21.65
N ASP A 38 -18.91 -27.63 -22.11
CA ASP A 38 -19.75 -26.42 -22.11
C ASP A 38 -20.19 -26.05 -20.69
N GLU A 39 -20.51 -27.05 -19.87
CA GLU A 39 -20.75 -26.83 -18.44
C GLU A 39 -19.51 -26.27 -17.75
N LEU A 40 -18.33 -26.85 -17.98
CA LEU A 40 -17.07 -26.31 -17.46
C LEU A 40 -16.89 -24.84 -17.84
N LEU A 41 -17.04 -24.50 -19.12
CA LEU A 41 -16.90 -23.12 -19.59
C LEU A 41 -17.95 -22.17 -18.99
N SER A 42 -19.18 -22.64 -18.79
CA SER A 42 -20.26 -21.85 -18.18
C SER A 42 -19.95 -21.43 -16.74
N MET A 43 -19.13 -22.20 -16.02
CA MET A 43 -18.72 -21.88 -14.66
C MET A 43 -17.85 -20.62 -14.59
N GLY A 44 -17.08 -20.31 -15.63
CA GLY A 44 -16.24 -19.10 -15.70
C GLY A 44 -16.83 -17.96 -16.52
N ARG A 45 -18.09 -18.06 -16.97
CA ARG A 45 -18.73 -17.05 -17.82
C ARG A 45 -19.86 -16.33 -17.11
N ALA A 46 -20.00 -15.03 -17.41
CA ALA A 46 -21.19 -14.27 -17.05
C ALA A 46 -22.38 -14.74 -17.90
N ASN A 47 -23.60 -14.50 -17.42
CA ASN A 47 -24.81 -14.93 -18.13
C ASN A 47 -24.98 -14.13 -19.43
N GLY A 48 -25.17 -14.83 -20.57
CA GLY A 48 -25.65 -14.21 -21.82
C GLY A 48 -24.67 -14.13 -23.00
N THR A 49 -23.39 -14.48 -22.84
CA THR A 49 -22.38 -14.34 -23.91
C THR A 49 -21.67 -15.66 -24.21
N LYS A 50 -22.03 -16.29 -25.35
CA LYS A 50 -21.38 -17.52 -25.84
C LYS A 50 -19.94 -17.30 -26.33
N THR A 51 -19.54 -16.04 -26.52
CA THR A 51 -18.26 -15.61 -27.10
C THR A 51 -17.19 -15.25 -26.07
N ASP A 52 -17.51 -15.25 -24.77
CA ASP A 52 -16.63 -14.64 -23.79
C ASP A 52 -15.47 -15.54 -23.33
N GLN A 53 -14.36 -14.86 -23.08
CA GLN A 53 -13.21 -15.37 -22.35
C GLN A 53 -13.68 -15.94 -21.01
N PHE A 54 -12.99 -16.97 -20.54
CA PHE A 54 -13.23 -17.58 -19.25
C PHE A 54 -12.63 -16.71 -18.15
N ASN A 55 -13.46 -16.26 -17.22
CA ASN A 55 -13.06 -15.44 -16.09
C ASN A 55 -12.87 -16.32 -14.84
N MET A 56 -11.63 -16.41 -14.36
CA MET A 56 -11.30 -17.21 -13.16
C MET A 56 -11.98 -16.70 -11.90
N ALA A 57 -12.24 -15.39 -11.80
CA ALA A 57 -12.96 -14.85 -10.67
C ALA A 57 -14.42 -15.31 -10.67
N ILE A 58 -15.09 -15.34 -11.82
CA ILE A 58 -16.47 -15.85 -11.91
C ILE A 58 -16.52 -17.33 -11.49
N LEU A 59 -15.56 -18.15 -11.92
CA LEU A 59 -15.44 -19.54 -11.46
C LEU A 59 -15.29 -19.61 -9.94
N ALA A 60 -14.36 -18.84 -9.37
CA ALA A 60 -14.12 -18.82 -7.94
C ALA A 60 -15.34 -18.34 -7.15
N ILE A 61 -16.08 -17.36 -7.69
CA ILE A 61 -17.30 -16.84 -7.11
C ILE A 61 -18.38 -17.93 -7.13
N LYS A 62 -18.75 -18.46 -8.30
CA LYS A 62 -19.78 -19.51 -8.42
C LYS A 62 -19.45 -20.77 -7.61
N GLY A 63 -18.17 -21.07 -7.40
CA GLY A 63 -17.70 -22.21 -6.60
C GLY A 63 -17.56 -21.95 -5.10
N SER A 64 -17.83 -20.74 -4.62
CA SER A 64 -17.66 -20.35 -3.22
C SER A 64 -18.98 -20.21 -2.48
N SER A 65 -18.92 -20.49 -1.18
CA SER A 65 -20.04 -20.34 -0.25
C SER A 65 -20.00 -19.03 0.53
N HIS A 66 -18.82 -18.41 0.59
CA HIS A 66 -18.56 -17.20 1.34
C HIS A 66 -17.70 -16.24 0.52
N TYR A 67 -17.98 -14.96 0.63
CA TYR A 67 -17.33 -13.90 -0.14
C TYR A 67 -16.94 -12.75 0.79
N ASN A 68 -15.74 -12.21 0.64
CA ASN A 68 -15.35 -11.03 1.39
C ASN A 68 -14.46 -10.06 0.60
N GLY A 69 -14.67 -8.78 0.88
CA GLY A 69 -13.70 -7.73 0.62
C GLY A 69 -12.64 -7.66 1.73
N VAL A 70 -11.62 -6.83 1.51
CA VAL A 70 -10.44 -6.71 2.41
C VAL A 70 -10.38 -5.39 3.19
N SER A 71 -11.47 -4.64 3.15
CA SER A 71 -11.82 -3.48 3.98
C SER A 71 -13.33 -3.29 3.92
N LYS A 72 -13.92 -2.55 4.87
CA LYS A 72 -15.37 -2.26 4.85
C LYS A 72 -15.81 -1.54 3.58
N LEU A 73 -15.04 -0.55 3.12
CA LEU A 73 -15.34 0.15 1.87
C LEU A 73 -15.23 -0.79 0.67
N HIS A 74 -14.20 -1.62 0.62
CA HIS A 74 -14.02 -2.59 -0.45
C HIS A 74 -15.10 -3.66 -0.48
N GLY A 75 -15.64 -4.07 0.67
CA GLY A 75 -16.80 -4.95 0.73
C GLY A 75 -18.02 -4.35 0.01
N ARG A 76 -18.28 -3.06 0.22
CA ARG A 76 -19.34 -2.35 -0.51
C ARG A 76 -19.08 -2.30 -2.02
N VAL A 77 -17.86 -1.95 -2.44
CA VAL A 77 -17.47 -1.97 -3.87
C VAL A 77 -17.64 -3.37 -4.46
N THR A 78 -17.27 -4.40 -3.71
CA THR A 78 -17.39 -5.80 -4.14
C THR A 78 -18.85 -6.22 -4.32
N ARG A 79 -19.77 -5.78 -3.45
CA ARG A 79 -21.21 -6.06 -3.63
C ARG A 79 -21.72 -5.54 -4.96
N SER A 80 -21.44 -4.27 -5.26
CA SER A 80 -21.83 -3.67 -6.54
C SER A 80 -21.19 -4.38 -7.74
N MET A 81 -19.93 -4.82 -7.62
CA MET A 81 -19.25 -5.60 -8.68
C MET A 81 -19.89 -6.97 -8.91
N LEU A 82 -20.45 -7.60 -7.87
CA LEU A 82 -21.01 -8.95 -7.93
C LEU A 82 -22.52 -8.98 -8.16
N ARG A 83 -23.17 -7.81 -8.20
CA ARG A 83 -24.63 -7.66 -8.31
C ARG A 83 -25.27 -8.49 -9.42
N ASP A 84 -24.61 -8.58 -10.58
CA ASP A 84 -25.13 -9.34 -11.73
C ASP A 84 -25.32 -10.85 -11.44
N GLY A 85 -24.64 -11.39 -10.43
CA GLY A 85 -24.82 -12.75 -9.93
C GLY A 85 -26.07 -12.94 -9.05
N TRP A 86 -26.67 -11.85 -8.57
CA TRP A 86 -27.84 -11.83 -7.68
C TRP A 86 -28.94 -10.91 -8.26
N PRO A 87 -29.52 -11.25 -9.42
CA PRO A 87 -30.57 -10.44 -10.03
C PRO A 87 -31.79 -10.35 -9.09
N GLY A 88 -32.33 -9.13 -8.95
CA GLY A 88 -33.49 -8.86 -8.10
C GLY A 88 -33.16 -8.55 -6.64
N PHE A 89 -31.91 -8.65 -6.23
CA PHE A 89 -31.43 -8.22 -4.91
C PHE A 89 -30.90 -6.79 -4.96
N LEU A 90 -31.04 -6.07 -3.84
CA LEU A 90 -30.33 -4.82 -3.57
C LEU A 90 -28.85 -5.09 -3.31
N ASP A 91 -27.99 -4.09 -3.51
CA ASP A 91 -26.55 -4.23 -3.28
C ASP A 91 -26.24 -4.67 -1.85
N GLU A 92 -27.02 -4.20 -0.87
CA GLU A 92 -26.87 -4.56 0.55
C GLU A 92 -27.23 -6.02 0.85
N GLU A 93 -28.03 -6.66 0.00
CA GLU A 93 -28.47 -8.06 0.15
C GLU A 93 -27.52 -9.05 -0.53
N VAL A 94 -26.59 -8.55 -1.36
CA VAL A 94 -25.54 -9.38 -1.96
C VAL A 94 -24.64 -9.93 -0.82
N PRO A 95 -24.43 -11.25 -0.70
CA PRO A 95 -23.85 -11.91 0.48
C PRO A 95 -22.32 -11.78 0.56
N VAL A 96 -21.82 -10.55 0.43
CA VAL A 96 -20.40 -10.21 0.55
C VAL A 96 -20.16 -9.54 1.90
N THR A 97 -19.24 -10.11 2.67
CA THR A 97 -18.78 -9.59 3.95
C THR A 97 -17.48 -8.78 3.78
N SER A 98 -16.85 -8.39 4.87
CA SER A 98 -15.56 -7.69 4.85
C SER A 98 -14.68 -8.20 5.97
N ILE A 99 -13.46 -8.57 5.63
CA ILE A 99 -12.41 -8.94 6.59
C ILE A 99 -11.26 -7.99 6.33
N THR A 100 -11.14 -6.95 7.16
CA THR A 100 -10.13 -5.92 6.97
C THR A 100 -8.73 -6.54 7.10
N ASN A 101 -7.85 -6.27 6.13
CA ASN A 101 -6.49 -6.80 6.19
C ASN A 101 -5.77 -6.33 7.45
N GLY A 102 -4.80 -7.15 7.90
CA GLY A 102 -3.85 -6.79 8.94
C GLY A 102 -2.41 -6.93 8.44
N VAL A 103 -1.47 -6.55 9.33
CA VAL A 103 -0.04 -6.81 9.14
C VAL A 103 0.49 -7.55 10.34
N HIS A 104 1.44 -8.46 10.10
CA HIS A 104 2.15 -9.11 11.20
C HIS A 104 3.09 -8.09 11.85
N MET A 105 2.63 -7.46 12.93
CA MET A 105 3.31 -6.34 13.62
C MET A 105 4.77 -6.65 13.93
N ARG A 106 5.06 -7.85 14.44
CA ARG A 106 6.42 -8.27 14.84
C ARG A 106 7.43 -8.27 13.69
N SER A 107 6.99 -8.36 12.43
CA SER A 107 7.87 -8.26 11.26
C SER A 107 8.30 -6.83 10.95
N TRP A 108 7.50 -5.84 11.36
CA TRP A 108 7.63 -4.44 10.93
C TRP A 108 8.08 -3.50 12.05
N ILE A 109 7.78 -3.84 13.31
CA ILE A 109 8.18 -3.04 14.47
C ILE A 109 9.71 -3.02 14.64
N ALA A 110 10.25 -1.84 14.97
CA ALA A 110 11.66 -1.63 15.20
C ALA A 110 12.10 -2.27 16.52
N ARG A 111 13.32 -2.81 16.56
CA ARG A 111 13.86 -3.47 17.76
C ARG A 111 13.87 -2.53 18.98
N GLU A 112 14.13 -1.25 18.78
CA GLU A 112 14.15 -0.28 19.88
C GLU A 112 12.75 -0.04 20.45
N ILE A 113 11.72 0.07 19.59
CA ILE A 113 10.33 0.17 20.01
C ILE A 113 9.90 -1.12 20.74
N VAL A 114 10.35 -2.28 20.29
CA VAL A 114 10.11 -3.56 20.99
C VAL A 114 10.68 -3.54 22.41
N HIS A 115 11.89 -2.99 22.61
CA HIS A 115 12.46 -2.85 23.96
C HIS A 115 11.67 -1.85 24.81
N LEU A 116 11.21 -0.76 24.21
CA LEU A 116 10.36 0.23 24.87
C LEU A 116 9.04 -0.41 25.33
N PHE A 117 8.33 -1.08 24.42
CA PHE A 117 7.08 -1.76 24.73
C PHE A 117 7.27 -2.84 25.79
N ASN A 118 8.33 -3.65 25.71
CA ASN A 118 8.62 -4.63 26.77
C ASN A 118 8.78 -4.01 28.17
N ARG A 119 9.36 -2.82 28.26
CA ARG A 119 9.61 -2.15 29.53
C ARG A 119 8.31 -1.65 30.16
N TYR A 120 7.43 -1.07 29.35
CA TYR A 120 6.24 -0.37 29.82
C TYR A 120 4.95 -1.21 29.78
N LEU A 121 4.84 -2.15 28.84
CA LEU A 121 3.65 -2.97 28.59
C LEU A 121 3.87 -4.45 29.00
N GLY A 122 5.09 -4.82 29.39
CA GLY A 122 5.44 -6.22 29.65
C GLY A 122 5.41 -7.10 28.39
N SER A 123 4.98 -8.36 28.52
CA SER A 123 4.88 -9.30 27.39
C SER A 123 3.49 -9.37 26.75
N GLY A 124 2.45 -8.83 27.39
CA GLY A 124 1.03 -8.95 26.97
C GLY A 124 0.79 -8.51 25.54
N TRP A 125 1.28 -7.31 25.17
CA TRP A 125 1.19 -6.73 23.82
C TRP A 125 1.71 -7.63 22.69
N ARG A 126 2.58 -8.61 23.01
CA ARG A 126 3.07 -9.58 22.03
C ARG A 126 2.09 -10.73 21.85
N HIS A 127 1.53 -11.23 22.94
CA HIS A 127 0.74 -12.46 22.96
C HIS A 127 -0.72 -12.21 22.63
N ASP A 128 -1.25 -11.06 23.08
CA ASP A 128 -2.62 -10.66 22.86
C ASP A 128 -2.70 -9.19 22.39
N PRO A 129 -2.24 -8.89 21.16
CA PRO A 129 -2.24 -7.53 20.64
C PRO A 129 -3.65 -6.99 20.36
N ASP A 130 -4.66 -7.85 20.35
CA ASP A 130 -6.06 -7.48 20.08
C ASP A 130 -6.79 -7.06 21.37
N ASP A 131 -6.25 -7.41 22.54
CA ASP A 131 -6.72 -6.97 23.85
C ASP A 131 -6.27 -5.53 24.15
N PRO A 132 -7.19 -4.55 24.31
CA PRO A 132 -6.85 -3.18 24.68
C PRO A 132 -6.03 -3.07 25.97
N ASP A 133 -6.24 -3.97 26.94
CA ASP A 133 -5.54 -3.94 28.23
C ASP A 133 -4.03 -4.17 28.06
N SER A 134 -3.64 -4.88 26.99
CA SER A 134 -2.23 -5.07 26.63
C SER A 134 -1.51 -3.77 26.20
N TRP A 135 -2.26 -2.68 25.97
CA TRP A 135 -1.75 -1.40 25.48
C TRP A 135 -1.85 -0.25 26.50
N GLU A 136 -2.50 -0.43 27.66
CA GLU A 136 -2.64 0.63 28.68
C GLU A 136 -1.30 1.23 29.14
N GLY A 137 -0.24 0.43 29.11
CA GLY A 137 1.12 0.87 29.44
C GLY A 137 1.70 1.93 28.49
N VAL A 138 1.13 2.13 27.29
CA VAL A 138 1.63 3.10 26.31
C VAL A 138 1.59 4.53 26.84
N GLU A 139 0.51 4.90 27.54
CA GLU A 139 0.34 6.25 28.13
C GLU A 139 1.39 6.58 29.20
N HIS A 140 2.06 5.55 29.74
CA HIS A 140 3.11 5.70 30.75
C HIS A 140 4.51 5.85 30.14
N ILE A 141 4.64 5.71 28.81
CA ILE A 141 5.91 5.93 28.11
C ILE A 141 6.21 7.44 28.09
N PRO A 142 7.33 7.90 28.66
CA PRO A 142 7.68 9.32 28.59
C PRO A 142 7.87 9.78 27.14
N ASN A 143 7.25 10.91 26.79
CA ASN A 143 7.32 11.49 25.44
C ASN A 143 8.76 11.64 24.92
N GLU A 144 9.68 12.06 25.78
CA GLU A 144 11.10 12.21 25.42
C GLU A 144 11.77 10.88 25.06
N GLU A 145 11.39 9.78 25.72
CA GLU A 145 11.95 8.46 25.43
C GLU A 145 11.39 7.89 24.11
N LEU A 146 10.09 8.06 23.88
CA LEU A 146 9.48 7.71 22.61
C LEU A 146 10.10 8.51 21.46
N TRP A 147 10.23 9.83 21.64
CA TRP A 147 10.82 10.73 20.64
C TRP A 147 12.27 10.37 20.32
N ARG A 148 13.13 10.18 21.34
CA ARG A 148 14.53 9.76 21.14
C ARG A 148 14.62 8.40 20.43
N THR A 149 13.69 7.50 20.70
CA THR A 149 13.63 6.20 20.04
C THR A 149 13.30 6.37 18.55
N HIS A 150 12.34 7.23 18.22
CA HIS A 150 11.97 7.58 16.85
C HIS A 150 13.12 8.28 16.09
N GLU A 151 13.77 9.28 16.69
CA GLU A 151 14.93 9.99 16.12
C GLU A 151 16.08 9.03 15.78
N ARG A 152 16.31 8.02 16.62
CA ARG A 152 17.28 6.95 16.34
C ARG A 152 16.89 6.14 15.10
N GLN A 153 15.63 5.76 14.95
CA GLN A 153 15.16 5.06 13.75
C GLN A 153 15.29 5.92 12.50
N LYS A 154 14.96 7.21 12.60
CA LYS A 154 15.11 8.19 11.52
C LYS A 154 16.57 8.34 11.10
N THR A 155 17.49 8.39 12.06
CA THR A 155 18.94 8.38 11.80
C THR A 155 19.37 7.14 11.01
N TRP A 156 18.89 5.95 11.39
CA TRP A 156 19.17 4.71 10.68
C TRP A 156 18.58 4.68 9.27
N LEU A 157 17.37 5.20 9.09
CA LEU A 157 16.75 5.36 7.77
C LEU A 157 17.60 6.27 6.88
N ILE A 158 18.03 7.44 7.36
CA ILE A 158 18.85 8.38 6.57
C ILE A 158 20.18 7.74 6.18
N ALA A 159 20.87 7.09 7.13
CA ALA A 159 22.12 6.39 6.85
C ALA A 159 21.93 5.27 5.81
N PHE A 160 20.86 4.48 5.94
CA PHE A 160 20.51 3.44 4.98
C PHE A 160 20.22 4.01 3.60
N ALA A 161 19.43 5.09 3.54
CA ALA A 161 19.04 5.76 2.31
C ALA A 161 20.25 6.34 1.56
N ARG A 162 21.16 7.02 2.28
CA ARG A 162 22.44 7.51 1.72
C ARG A 162 23.32 6.37 1.22
N LYS A 163 23.43 5.27 1.96
CA LYS A 163 24.19 4.08 1.53
C LYS A 163 23.61 3.49 0.23
N ARG A 164 22.28 3.37 0.13
CA ARG A 164 21.61 2.88 -1.08
C ARG A 164 21.82 3.83 -2.25
N LEU A 165 21.68 5.14 -2.04
CA LEU A 165 21.89 6.15 -3.09
C LEU A 165 23.33 6.14 -3.63
N ARG A 166 24.33 6.05 -2.75
CA ARG A 166 25.74 5.88 -3.17
C ARG A 166 25.93 4.68 -4.06
N GLN A 167 25.37 3.53 -3.68
CA GLN A 167 25.44 2.32 -4.50
C GLN A 167 24.75 2.50 -5.86
N GLN A 168 23.64 3.23 -5.92
CA GLN A 168 22.98 3.57 -7.19
C GLN A 168 23.87 4.44 -8.07
N PHE A 169 24.48 5.48 -7.51
CA PHE A 169 25.35 6.40 -8.24
C PHE A 169 26.58 5.70 -8.80
N ILE A 170 27.21 4.83 -8.00
CA ILE A 170 28.34 3.99 -8.45
C ILE A 170 27.92 3.09 -9.61
N ARG A 171 26.78 2.37 -9.49
CA ARG A 171 26.28 1.50 -10.57
C ARG A 171 25.97 2.25 -11.87
N ARG A 172 25.57 3.52 -11.77
CA ARG A 172 25.25 4.39 -12.91
C ARG A 172 26.48 5.10 -13.49
N GLY A 173 27.67 4.89 -12.93
CA GLY A 173 28.90 5.54 -13.39
C GLY A 173 28.92 7.05 -13.16
N MET A 174 28.28 7.53 -12.10
CA MET A 174 28.32 8.96 -11.71
C MET A 174 29.73 9.35 -11.24
N THR A 175 30.03 10.66 -11.23
CA THR A 175 31.37 11.16 -10.87
C THR A 175 31.65 10.98 -9.37
N SER A 176 32.92 11.04 -8.97
CA SER A 176 33.29 11.03 -7.55
C SER A 176 32.63 12.16 -6.76
N ALA A 177 32.53 13.36 -7.36
CA ALA A 177 31.85 14.51 -6.76
C ALA A 177 30.35 14.24 -6.53
N ASP A 178 29.67 13.60 -7.48
CA ASP A 178 28.26 13.21 -7.31
C ASP A 178 28.09 12.21 -6.16
N ILE A 179 29.00 11.24 -6.04
CA ILE A 179 28.96 10.22 -4.99
C ILE A 179 29.22 10.84 -3.60
N GLU A 180 30.14 11.79 -3.51
CA GLU A 180 30.44 12.54 -2.28
C GLU A 180 29.26 13.43 -1.86
N SER A 181 28.55 14.03 -2.82
CA SER A 181 27.37 14.88 -2.56
C SER A 181 26.27 14.17 -1.76
N VAL A 182 26.21 12.83 -1.81
CA VAL A 182 25.20 12.02 -1.10
C VAL A 182 25.22 12.25 0.41
N ASP A 183 26.33 12.67 1.01
CA ASP A 183 26.37 13.02 2.44
C ASP A 183 25.48 14.22 2.80
N GLY A 184 25.20 15.09 1.84
CA GLY A 184 24.28 16.22 1.99
C GLY A 184 22.80 15.87 1.80
N VAL A 185 22.48 14.63 1.41
CA VAL A 185 21.10 14.21 1.11
C VAL A 185 20.36 13.83 2.39
N LEU A 186 19.15 14.38 2.56
CA LEU A 186 18.31 14.26 3.75
C LEU A 186 18.95 14.87 5.00
N ASN A 187 18.13 15.50 5.83
CA ASN A 187 18.52 16.06 7.12
C ASN A 187 17.68 15.41 8.22
N HIS A 188 18.32 15.08 9.34
CA HIS A 188 17.69 14.48 10.52
C HIS A 188 16.58 15.38 11.09
N ASP A 189 16.79 16.68 11.12
CA ASP A 189 15.90 17.64 11.81
C ASP A 189 14.73 18.10 10.93
N VAL A 190 14.61 17.55 9.72
CA VAL A 190 13.57 17.91 8.75
C VAL A 190 12.53 16.81 8.67
N LEU A 191 11.25 17.18 8.58
CA LEU A 191 10.13 16.24 8.50
C LEU A 191 10.30 15.29 7.30
N THR A 192 10.50 14.00 7.56
CA THR A 192 10.66 12.95 6.56
C THR A 192 9.32 12.29 6.26
N ILE A 193 8.87 12.45 5.03
CA ILE A 193 7.65 11.83 4.51
C ILE A 193 8.03 10.62 3.65
N GLY A 194 7.47 9.45 3.97
CA GLY A 194 7.63 8.22 3.21
C GLY A 194 6.51 7.99 2.20
N PHE A 195 6.86 7.59 0.99
CA PHE A 195 5.92 7.03 0.02
C PHE A 195 6.54 5.76 -0.59
N ALA A 196 6.06 4.57 -0.20
CA ALA A 196 6.52 3.36 -0.87
C ALA A 196 5.47 2.30 -1.15
N ARG A 197 5.37 1.94 -2.44
CA ARG A 197 4.35 1.02 -2.96
C ARG A 197 4.65 0.69 -4.42
N ARG A 198 3.98 -0.34 -4.95
CA ARG A 198 3.89 -0.52 -6.40
C ARG A 198 3.38 0.77 -7.04
N PHE A 199 4.06 1.26 -8.07
CA PHE A 199 3.59 2.41 -8.84
C PHE A 199 2.52 1.95 -9.84
N ALA A 200 1.36 2.59 -9.76
CA ALA A 200 0.21 2.44 -10.63
C ALA A 200 -0.53 3.78 -10.67
N THR A 201 -1.25 4.06 -11.75
CA THR A 201 -1.91 5.37 -11.99
C THR A 201 -2.88 5.76 -10.87
N TYR A 202 -3.72 4.82 -10.42
CA TYR A 202 -4.68 5.08 -9.34
C TYR A 202 -4.03 5.42 -8.00
N LYS A 203 -2.76 5.07 -7.76
CA LYS A 203 -2.04 5.37 -6.51
C LYS A 203 -1.52 6.80 -6.45
N ARG A 204 -1.59 7.55 -7.56
CA ARG A 204 -1.22 8.97 -7.71
C ARG A 204 0.12 9.33 -7.04
N GLY A 205 1.16 8.53 -7.29
CA GLY A 205 2.47 8.72 -6.66
C GLY A 205 3.18 10.02 -7.04
N ALA A 206 2.83 10.63 -8.17
CA ALA A 206 3.34 11.95 -8.59
C ALA A 206 2.37 13.10 -8.27
N LEU A 207 1.35 12.91 -7.42
CA LEU A 207 0.32 13.94 -7.15
C LEU A 207 0.93 15.28 -6.68
N LEU A 208 1.95 15.23 -5.84
CA LEU A 208 2.67 16.42 -5.35
C LEU A 208 3.40 17.17 -6.48
N LEU A 209 3.73 16.50 -7.58
CA LEU A 209 4.41 17.09 -8.73
C LEU A 209 3.46 17.81 -9.69
N ARG A 210 2.14 17.76 -9.45
CA ARG A 210 1.16 18.51 -10.24
C ARG A 210 1.35 20.02 -10.10
N ASP A 211 1.74 20.46 -8.90
CA ASP A 211 2.11 21.84 -8.59
C ASP A 211 3.52 21.85 -7.99
N GLN A 212 4.51 21.80 -8.88
CA GLN A 212 5.92 21.74 -8.49
C GLN A 212 6.34 23.00 -7.71
N GLU A 213 5.79 24.17 -8.03
CA GLU A 213 6.17 25.41 -7.36
C GLU A 213 5.71 25.40 -5.89
N ARG A 214 4.45 25.01 -5.64
CA ARG A 214 3.96 24.82 -4.28
C ARG A 214 4.73 23.73 -3.55
N PHE A 215 5.04 22.61 -4.21
CA PHE A 215 5.81 21.55 -3.58
C PHE A 215 7.23 22.02 -3.22
N MET A 216 7.91 22.77 -4.10
CA MET A 216 9.21 23.37 -3.81
C MET A 216 9.17 24.36 -2.63
N LYS A 217 8.09 25.15 -2.50
CA LYS A 217 7.89 26.03 -1.33
C LYS A 217 7.78 25.25 -0.02
N LEU A 218 7.23 24.04 -0.04
CA LEU A 218 7.19 23.15 1.13
C LEU A 218 8.58 22.55 1.43
N LEU A 219 9.28 22.06 0.41
CA LEU A 219 10.62 21.46 0.55
C LEU A 219 11.66 22.47 1.09
N THR A 220 11.52 23.74 0.69
CA THR A 220 12.48 24.82 1.01
C THR A 220 11.97 25.82 2.03
N ASN A 221 10.87 25.52 2.72
CA ASN A 221 10.34 26.38 3.78
C ASN A 221 11.41 26.60 4.87
N ARG A 222 11.60 27.86 5.31
CA ARG A 222 12.67 28.22 6.26
C ARG A 222 12.41 27.73 7.68
N GLU A 223 11.14 27.66 8.09
CA GLU A 223 10.76 27.29 9.46
C GLU A 223 10.32 25.83 9.56
N ARG A 224 9.61 25.34 8.55
CA ARG A 224 8.99 24.01 8.51
C ARG A 224 9.27 23.30 7.18
N PRO A 225 10.56 23.04 6.85
CA PRO A 225 10.90 22.29 5.65
C PRO A 225 10.41 20.84 5.74
N ILE A 226 10.21 20.22 4.59
CA ILE A 226 9.93 18.78 4.48
C ILE A 226 10.93 18.11 3.54
N GLN A 227 11.04 16.79 3.65
CA GLN A 227 11.80 15.95 2.74
C GLN A 227 11.03 14.66 2.44
N LEU A 228 11.19 14.11 1.24
CA LEU A 228 10.43 12.96 0.77
C LEU A 228 11.34 11.82 0.35
N ILE A 229 10.99 10.60 0.78
CA ILE A 229 11.61 9.37 0.30
C ILE A 229 10.56 8.54 -0.44
N PHE A 230 10.73 8.44 -1.75
CA PHE A 230 9.97 7.55 -2.61
C PHE A 230 10.67 6.20 -2.71
N ALA A 231 9.91 5.11 -2.74
CA ALA A 231 10.44 3.80 -3.14
C ALA A 231 9.36 2.96 -3.81
N GLY A 232 9.74 2.14 -4.79
CA GLY A 232 8.78 1.24 -5.41
C GLY A 232 9.20 0.75 -6.78
N LYS A 233 8.35 -0.11 -7.34
CA LYS A 233 8.52 -0.69 -8.68
C LYS A 233 7.21 -0.53 -9.45
N ALA A 234 7.31 -0.28 -10.74
CA ALA A 234 6.19 -0.41 -11.67
C ALA A 234 6.18 -1.83 -12.24
N HIS A 235 5.00 -2.33 -12.60
CA HIS A 235 4.92 -3.61 -13.31
C HIS A 235 5.58 -3.47 -14.70
N PRO A 236 6.26 -4.50 -15.24
CA PRO A 236 6.94 -4.40 -16.54
C PRO A 236 6.04 -3.96 -17.70
N LYS A 237 4.74 -4.26 -17.63
CA LYS A 237 3.72 -3.87 -18.62
C LYS A 237 2.96 -2.56 -18.30
N ASP A 238 3.23 -1.94 -17.16
CA ASP A 238 2.53 -0.72 -16.71
C ASP A 238 3.33 0.53 -17.09
N ASN A 239 3.11 1.03 -18.31
CA ASN A 239 3.79 2.21 -18.82
C ASN A 239 3.45 3.48 -18.01
N GLY A 240 2.21 3.59 -17.51
CA GLY A 240 1.80 4.71 -16.65
C GLY A 240 2.58 4.73 -15.34
N GLY A 241 2.73 3.57 -14.68
CA GLY A 241 3.57 3.42 -13.49
C GLY A 241 5.04 3.77 -13.74
N LYS A 242 5.62 3.36 -14.88
CA LYS A 242 7.00 3.73 -15.26
C LYS A 242 7.17 5.23 -15.48
N GLU A 243 6.19 5.85 -16.14
CA GLU A 243 6.19 7.29 -16.39
C GLU A 243 6.13 8.10 -15.08
N LEU A 244 5.31 7.68 -14.11
CA LEU A 244 5.28 8.28 -12.77
C LEU A 244 6.65 8.20 -12.08
N ILE A 245 7.31 7.03 -12.13
CA ILE A 245 8.66 6.87 -11.58
C ILE A 245 9.65 7.81 -12.28
N ARG A 246 9.59 7.90 -13.61
CA ARG A 246 10.44 8.80 -14.40
C ARG A 246 10.27 10.26 -13.98
N GLN A 247 9.04 10.72 -13.81
CA GLN A 247 8.74 12.09 -13.35
C GLN A 247 9.32 12.36 -11.96
N ILE A 248 9.17 11.42 -11.02
CA ILE A 248 9.71 11.56 -9.66
C ILE A 248 11.24 11.59 -9.67
N ILE A 249 11.90 10.68 -10.40
CA ILE A 249 13.36 10.66 -10.50
C ILE A 249 13.87 11.96 -11.13
N HIS A 250 13.22 12.43 -12.20
CA HIS A 250 13.62 13.67 -12.86
C HIS A 250 13.47 14.88 -11.93
N PHE A 251 12.38 14.96 -11.17
CA PHE A 251 12.20 16.02 -10.17
C PHE A 251 13.25 15.93 -9.05
N ALA A 252 13.52 14.73 -8.54
CA ALA A 252 14.51 14.48 -7.50
C ALA A 252 15.95 14.82 -7.94
N GLN A 253 16.22 14.92 -9.24
CA GLN A 253 17.54 15.30 -9.78
C GLN A 253 17.71 16.81 -9.97
N ARG A 254 16.68 17.62 -9.73
CA ARG A 254 16.80 19.07 -9.84
C ARG A 254 17.75 19.62 -8.76
N THR A 255 18.53 20.63 -9.13
CA THR A 255 19.53 21.27 -8.26
C THR A 255 18.94 21.90 -6.99
N ASP A 256 17.66 22.26 -7.01
CA ASP A 256 16.92 22.82 -5.88
C ASP A 256 16.21 21.77 -5.00
N ALA A 257 16.09 20.52 -5.46
CA ALA A 257 15.33 19.46 -4.79
C ALA A 257 16.15 18.23 -4.35
N TRP A 258 17.34 18.01 -4.92
CA TRP A 258 18.10 16.76 -4.80
C TRP A 258 18.49 16.36 -3.37
N ASN A 259 18.65 17.33 -2.47
CA ASN A 259 18.96 17.07 -1.07
C ASN A 259 17.71 16.81 -0.21
N ARG A 260 16.51 17.02 -0.74
CA ARG A 260 15.22 16.86 -0.05
C ARG A 260 14.35 15.74 -0.61
N VAL A 261 14.51 15.36 -1.87
CA VAL A 261 13.69 14.32 -2.50
C VAL A 261 14.57 13.18 -2.98
N LEU A 262 14.27 11.98 -2.51
CA LEU A 262 15.03 10.78 -2.80
C LEU A 262 14.14 9.69 -3.40
N PHE A 263 14.65 8.99 -4.41
CA PHE A 263 14.02 7.77 -4.92
C PHE A 263 14.91 6.55 -4.66
N LEU A 264 14.47 5.65 -3.76
CA LEU A 264 15.12 4.38 -3.49
C LEU A 264 14.62 3.29 -4.46
N GLU A 265 15.54 2.79 -5.27
CA GLU A 265 15.34 1.67 -6.19
C GLU A 265 15.27 0.35 -5.40
N ASP A 266 14.85 -0.71 -6.10
CA ASP A 266 14.84 -2.06 -5.57
C ASP A 266 14.08 -2.22 -4.26
N TYR A 267 12.93 -1.55 -4.18
CA TYR A 267 12.01 -1.69 -3.06
C TYR A 267 11.69 -3.18 -2.80
N ASP A 268 12.09 -3.62 -1.61
CA ASP A 268 11.96 -4.96 -1.06
C ASP A 268 11.53 -4.86 0.42
N MET A 269 11.44 -6.00 1.11
CA MET A 269 11.09 -5.99 2.54
C MET A 269 12.14 -5.27 3.40
N ASN A 270 13.41 -5.25 3.02
CA ASN A 270 14.46 -4.58 3.77
C ASN A 270 14.31 -3.06 3.68
N VAL A 271 14.16 -2.50 2.47
CA VAL A 271 13.86 -1.08 2.25
C VAL A 271 12.57 -0.68 2.97
N ALA A 272 11.53 -1.52 2.87
CA ALA A 272 10.27 -1.29 3.55
C ALA A 272 10.44 -1.17 5.07
N ARG A 273 11.26 -2.03 5.72
CA ARG A 273 11.51 -1.96 7.16
C ARG A 273 12.15 -0.64 7.57
N TYR A 274 13.22 -0.21 6.92
CA TYR A 274 13.84 1.08 7.24
C TYR A 274 12.87 2.26 7.06
N LEU A 275 12.05 2.23 6.01
CA LEU A 275 11.07 3.28 5.78
C LEU A 275 10.00 3.31 6.87
N VAL A 276 9.27 2.20 7.09
CA VAL A 276 8.15 2.20 8.04
C VAL A 276 8.57 2.38 9.50
N GLN A 277 9.85 2.18 9.80
CA GLN A 277 10.42 2.39 11.14
C GLN A 277 10.93 3.82 11.37
N GLY A 278 11.35 4.54 10.32
CA GLY A 278 12.09 5.79 10.48
C GLY A 278 11.48 7.04 9.83
N VAL A 279 10.37 6.92 9.09
CA VAL A 279 9.67 8.11 8.55
C VAL A 279 8.78 8.73 9.61
N ASP A 280 8.62 10.05 9.56
CA ASP A 280 7.73 10.78 10.49
C ASP A 280 6.27 10.64 10.05
N VAL A 281 6.02 10.75 8.73
CA VAL A 281 4.69 10.66 8.13
C VAL A 281 4.71 9.71 6.94
N TRP A 282 3.71 8.85 6.87
CA TRP A 282 3.47 7.95 5.75
C TRP A 282 2.37 8.49 4.85
N LEU A 283 2.73 8.78 3.59
CA LEU A 283 1.83 9.40 2.61
C LEU A 283 1.18 8.35 1.71
N ASN A 284 -0.15 8.38 1.62
CA ASN A 284 -0.93 7.59 0.67
C ASN A 284 -1.96 8.45 -0.07
N THR A 285 -1.91 8.45 -1.40
CA THR A 285 -2.79 9.28 -2.23
C THR A 285 -3.64 8.48 -3.23
N PRO A 286 -4.17 7.28 -2.91
CA PRO A 286 -4.97 6.53 -3.87
C PRO A 286 -6.21 7.32 -4.30
N ARG A 287 -6.66 7.14 -5.54
CA ARG A 287 -7.98 7.60 -5.98
C ARG A 287 -9.01 6.71 -5.31
N ARG A 288 -9.95 7.30 -4.57
CA ARG A 288 -11.04 6.56 -3.93
C ARG A 288 -12.07 6.10 -4.97
N PRO A 289 -12.64 4.88 -4.90
CA PRO A 289 -12.38 3.79 -3.94
C PRO A 289 -11.43 2.70 -4.51
N MET A 290 -10.35 3.09 -5.20
CA MET A 290 -9.48 2.17 -5.94
C MET A 290 -8.39 1.51 -5.09
N GLU A 291 -8.27 1.82 -3.80
CA GLU A 291 -7.44 1.05 -2.87
C GLU A 291 -8.31 0.08 -2.08
N ALA A 292 -8.22 -1.22 -2.40
CA ALA A 292 -9.02 -2.25 -1.72
C ALA A 292 -8.80 -2.26 -0.20
N SER A 293 -7.58 -2.05 0.26
CA SER A 293 -7.28 -1.91 1.68
C SER A 293 -6.01 -1.09 1.86
N GLY A 294 -4.87 -1.60 1.38
CA GLY A 294 -3.58 -0.93 1.46
C GLY A 294 -2.90 -1.09 2.82
N THR A 295 -2.08 -2.12 2.98
CA THR A 295 -1.47 -2.46 4.28
C THR A 295 -0.19 -1.69 4.64
N SER A 296 0.28 -0.80 3.76
CA SER A 296 1.56 -0.11 3.98
C SER A 296 1.53 0.85 5.18
N GLY A 297 0.45 1.62 5.34
CA GLY A 297 0.30 2.54 6.47
C GLY A 297 0.16 1.83 7.82
N MET A 298 -0.46 0.63 7.84
CA MET A 298 -0.58 -0.19 9.06
C MET A 298 0.78 -0.58 9.65
N LYS A 299 1.82 -0.70 8.82
CA LYS A 299 3.18 -1.09 9.24
C LYS A 299 3.90 0.03 9.99
N VAL A 300 3.44 1.26 9.80
CA VAL A 300 4.05 2.47 10.37
C VAL A 300 3.53 2.72 11.78
N VAL A 301 2.26 2.42 12.03
CA VAL A 301 1.57 2.57 13.33
C VAL A 301 2.36 1.99 14.51
N PRO A 302 2.81 0.71 14.50
CA PRO A 302 3.53 0.16 15.65
C PRO A 302 4.90 0.79 15.89
N ASN A 303 5.39 1.65 14.99
CA ASN A 303 6.63 2.39 15.15
C ASN A 303 6.41 3.85 15.59
N GLY A 304 5.16 4.26 15.84
CA GLY A 304 4.82 5.62 16.25
C GLY A 304 4.78 6.65 15.11
N GLY A 305 4.89 6.22 13.85
CA GLY A 305 4.77 7.12 12.70
C GLY A 305 3.30 7.43 12.36
N LEU A 306 3.05 8.63 11.83
CA LEU A 306 1.70 9.12 11.52
C LEU A 306 1.32 8.84 10.07
N ASN A 307 0.02 8.78 9.78
CA ASN A 307 -0.48 8.60 8.41
C ASN A 307 -1.07 9.92 7.87
N LEU A 308 -0.78 10.22 6.60
CA LEU A 308 -1.46 11.25 5.82
C LEU A 308 -2.05 10.56 4.58
N SER A 309 -3.36 10.33 4.58
CA SER A 309 -3.97 9.47 3.57
C SER A 309 -5.38 9.90 3.15
N VAL A 310 -5.74 9.60 1.92
CA VAL A 310 -7.14 9.63 1.45
C VAL A 310 -7.96 8.61 2.25
N LEU A 311 -9.23 8.95 2.55
CA LEU A 311 -10.20 8.09 3.24
C LEU A 311 -10.69 6.95 2.34
N ASP A 312 -9.77 6.04 2.02
CA ASP A 312 -9.96 4.85 1.20
C ASP A 312 -9.33 3.62 1.88
N GLY A 313 -9.75 2.43 1.45
CA GLY A 313 -9.27 1.17 2.01
C GLY A 313 -9.35 1.11 3.54
N TRP A 314 -8.24 0.70 4.18
CA TRP A 314 -8.16 0.57 5.64
C TRP A 314 -8.20 1.91 6.38
N TRP A 315 -7.71 2.99 5.74
CA TRP A 315 -7.62 4.28 6.41
C TRP A 315 -9.00 4.87 6.64
N GLY A 316 -9.97 4.58 5.77
CA GLY A 316 -11.38 4.92 6.01
C GLY A 316 -11.99 4.23 7.23
N GLU A 317 -11.36 3.21 7.79
CA GLU A 317 -11.81 2.50 9.00
C GLU A 317 -11.03 2.94 10.25
N ALA A 318 -9.74 3.23 10.10
CA ALA A 318 -8.82 3.48 11.21
C ALA A 318 -8.51 4.97 11.44
N TYR A 319 -8.98 5.86 10.57
CA TYR A 319 -8.70 7.29 10.69
C TYR A 319 -9.30 7.87 11.98
N ASP A 320 -8.44 8.52 12.74
CA ASP A 320 -8.79 9.44 13.81
C ASP A 320 -7.89 10.69 13.70
N PRO A 321 -8.40 11.92 13.95
CA PRO A 321 -7.61 13.15 13.86
C PRO A 321 -6.40 13.21 14.82
N THR A 322 -6.37 12.36 15.85
CA THR A 322 -5.24 12.25 16.80
C THR A 322 -4.08 11.40 16.28
N VAL A 323 -4.32 10.53 15.28
CA VAL A 323 -3.31 9.57 14.78
C VAL A 323 -2.86 9.86 13.33
N GLY A 324 -3.28 10.99 12.78
CA GLY A 324 -2.87 11.44 11.45
C GLY A 324 -3.86 12.38 10.77
N TRP A 325 -3.80 12.43 9.45
CA TRP A 325 -4.57 13.36 8.64
C TRP A 325 -5.28 12.66 7.48
N ALA A 326 -6.53 13.10 7.25
CA ALA A 326 -7.31 12.73 6.08
C ALA A 326 -7.05 13.69 4.91
N ILE A 327 -7.03 13.16 3.69
CA ILE A 327 -7.06 13.95 2.45
C ILE A 327 -8.47 13.83 1.85
N GLY A 328 -9.20 14.95 1.81
CA GLY A 328 -10.60 15.00 1.39
C GLY A 328 -11.58 14.58 2.51
N ALA A 329 -12.88 14.67 2.23
CA ALA A 329 -13.96 14.30 3.15
C ALA A 329 -14.61 12.95 2.80
N GLY A 330 -13.95 12.14 1.98
CA GLY A 330 -14.46 10.83 1.53
C GLY A 330 -15.27 10.93 0.24
N GLU A 331 -15.10 11.99 -0.53
CA GLU A 331 -15.70 12.14 -1.84
C GLU A 331 -15.11 11.13 -2.85
N THR A 332 -15.94 10.68 -3.78
CA THR A 332 -15.48 9.96 -4.97
C THR A 332 -15.48 10.94 -6.13
N TYR A 333 -14.37 10.99 -6.87
CA TYR A 333 -14.23 11.83 -8.05
C TYR A 333 -14.05 10.93 -9.27
N ASP A 334 -14.81 11.22 -10.32
CA ASP A 334 -14.70 10.50 -11.59
C ASP A 334 -13.39 10.87 -12.33
N ASP A 335 -12.78 12.02 -12.02
CA ASP A 335 -11.56 12.57 -12.65
C ASP A 335 -10.55 13.23 -11.68
#